data_AF-A0A1Q4DG82-F1
#
_entry.id   AF-A0A1Q4DG82-F1
#
_cell.length_a   1.000
_cell.length_b   1.000
_cell.length_c   1.000
_cell.angle_alpha   90.00
_cell.angle_beta   90.00
_cell.angle_gamma   90.00
#
_symmetry.space_group_name_H-M   'P 1'
#
loop_
_entity.id
_entity.type
_entity.pdbx_description
1 polymer ?
#
loop_
_entity_poly.entity_id
_entity_poly.type
_entity_poly.pdbx_seq_one_letter_code
_entity_poly.pdbx_strand_id
1 'polypeptide(L)'
;MWSSPVVFRRAGANGESLCEDAKAWQKEARRRVALFRENGFSTGEGDRILIMGEDIDGKTDDILDIVIKRDETIDACNRVEDGSFQGRLLAPLPPIDDDDEETLRHNQSSVIIRFSLRGGGISDRCRFLTGGDAEVAIWNRLWNLHKAERADWFTYDIMETPHHCSWRSLSFDRWSEMGEAVKVDPDARSALSQTRKGAIIVASCKPIKADDDNPPHERAKREYVDILDDDADRFFCTDEYWNDKKVALEFEVKSNGIVRKIGKASALAAPALGISATASQARPHGTGHGGK
;
A
#
# COMPACT_ATOMS: atom_id res chain seq x y z
N MET A 1 17.72 -0.30 4.60
CA MET A 1 16.81 0.87 4.62
C MET A 1 16.21 1.07 3.23
N TRP A 2 14.92 1.37 3.11
CA TRP A 2 14.30 1.77 1.83
C TRP A 2 13.84 3.22 1.97
N SER A 3 14.13 4.08 1.00
CA SER A 3 13.76 5.49 1.08
C SER A 3 13.42 6.03 -0.29
N SER A 4 12.41 6.89 -0.39
CA SER A 4 12.18 7.67 -1.61
C SER A 4 12.72 9.10 -1.44
N PRO A 5 13.37 9.68 -2.45
CA PRO A 5 13.78 11.09 -2.42
C PRO A 5 12.59 12.04 -2.63
N VAL A 6 11.50 11.55 -3.23
CA VAL A 6 10.34 12.34 -3.64
C VAL A 6 9.65 13.03 -2.45
N VAL A 7 9.51 12.34 -1.31
CA VAL A 7 8.90 12.91 -0.10
C VAL A 7 9.65 14.14 0.40
N PHE A 8 10.98 14.10 0.42
CA PHE A 8 11.78 15.21 0.92
C PHE A 8 11.81 16.40 -0.04
N ARG A 9 11.83 16.11 -1.34
CA ARG A 9 11.81 17.14 -2.39
C ARG A 9 10.50 17.92 -2.34
N ARG A 10 9.37 17.23 -2.23
CA ARG A 10 8.03 17.84 -2.22
C ARG A 10 7.77 18.61 -0.92
N ALA A 11 8.16 18.07 0.23
CA ALA A 11 8.06 18.81 1.50
C ALA A 11 8.80 20.15 1.42
N GLY A 12 10.04 20.17 0.93
CA GLY A 12 10.80 21.40 0.76
C GLY A 12 10.15 22.41 -0.19
N ALA A 13 9.50 21.94 -1.26
CA ALA A 13 8.84 22.81 -2.23
C ALA A 13 7.50 23.37 -1.76
N ASN A 14 6.75 22.63 -0.93
CA ASN A 14 5.50 23.10 -0.35
C ASN A 14 5.72 24.10 0.80
N GLY A 15 6.98 24.38 1.17
CA GLY A 15 7.30 25.13 2.39
C GLY A 15 6.95 24.36 3.67
N GLU A 16 6.75 23.04 3.57
CA GLU A 16 6.46 22.18 4.72
C GLU A 16 7.75 21.89 5.49
N SER A 17 7.71 22.09 6.80
CA SER A 17 8.81 21.70 7.68
C SER A 17 8.73 20.21 7.98
N LEU A 18 9.76 19.46 7.58
CA LEU A 18 9.95 18.08 8.05
C LEU A 18 10.02 18.06 9.59
N CYS A 19 9.38 17.07 10.21
CA CYS A 19 9.58 16.79 11.64
C CYS A 19 11.01 16.29 11.89
N GLU A 20 11.43 16.28 13.17
CA GLU A 20 12.80 15.86 13.53
C GLU A 20 13.12 14.43 13.09
N ASP A 21 12.15 13.50 13.19
CA ASP A 21 12.34 12.12 12.74
C ASP A 21 12.51 12.03 11.22
N ALA A 22 11.73 12.80 10.45
CA ALA A 22 11.86 12.85 8.99
C ALA A 22 13.20 13.47 8.57
N LYS A 23 13.69 14.49 9.29
CA LYS A 23 15.04 15.04 9.08
C LYS A 23 16.13 14.02 9.40
N ALA A 24 15.99 13.28 10.50
CA ALA A 24 16.94 12.24 10.88
C ALA A 24 16.98 11.11 9.84
N TRP A 25 15.81 10.66 9.35
CA TRP A 25 15.70 9.67 8.28
C TRP A 25 16.34 10.17 6.98
N GLN A 26 16.07 11.42 6.58
CA GLN A 26 16.68 12.01 5.39
C GLN A 26 18.21 12.07 5.51
N LYS A 27 18.72 12.50 6.67
CA LYS A 27 20.17 12.57 6.93
C LYS A 27 20.81 11.19 6.85
N GLU A 28 20.19 10.18 7.43
CA GLU A 28 20.68 8.81 7.39
C GLU A 28 20.63 8.21 5.98
N ALA A 29 19.55 8.46 5.21
CA ALA A 29 19.46 8.04 3.82
C ALA A 29 20.60 8.64 2.98
N ARG A 30 20.86 9.95 3.11
CA ARG A 30 21.97 10.63 2.43
C ARG A 30 23.33 10.07 2.82
N ARG A 31 23.56 9.77 4.10
CA ARG A 31 24.81 9.14 4.58
C ARG A 31 25.03 7.79 3.92
N ARG A 32 24.01 6.93 3.85
CA ARG A 32 24.10 5.60 3.21
C ARG A 32 24.34 5.67 1.71
N VAL A 33 23.71 6.62 1.03
CA VAL A 33 23.97 6.86 -0.41
C VAL A 33 25.41 7.31 -0.63
N ALA A 34 25.93 8.23 0.20
CA ALA A 34 27.34 8.65 0.13
C ALA A 34 28.29 7.46 0.35
N LEU A 35 28.00 6.62 1.34
CA LEU A 35 28.81 5.43 1.61
C LEU A 35 28.76 4.41 0.46
N PHE A 36 27.61 4.26 -0.21
CA PHE A 36 27.49 3.44 -1.41
C PHE A 36 28.33 4.02 -2.56
N ARG A 37 28.34 5.35 -2.77
CA ARG A 37 29.20 5.97 -3.78
C ARG A 37 30.69 5.72 -3.52
N GLU A 38 31.10 5.70 -2.26
CA GLU A 38 32.49 5.45 -1.86
C GLU A 38 32.90 3.98 -1.97
N ASN A 39 32.03 3.06 -1.52
CA ASN A 39 32.41 1.66 -1.28
C ASN A 39 31.66 0.65 -2.15
N GLY A 40 30.66 1.10 -2.92
CA GLY A 40 29.75 0.26 -3.68
C GLY A 40 29.13 -0.85 -2.84
N PHE A 41 29.16 -2.06 -3.37
CA PHE A 41 28.61 -3.24 -2.71
C PHE A 41 29.40 -3.72 -1.49
N SER A 42 30.58 -3.18 -1.21
CA SER A 42 31.34 -3.48 0.02
C SER A 42 30.71 -2.89 1.29
N THR A 43 29.68 -2.05 1.14
CA THR A 43 28.90 -1.46 2.24
C THR A 43 28.28 -2.53 3.16
N GLY A 44 28.52 -2.41 4.47
CA GLY A 44 28.04 -3.32 5.51
C GLY A 44 26.51 -3.32 5.68
N GLU A 45 25.95 -4.38 6.28
CA GLU A 45 24.50 -4.62 6.32
C GLU A 45 23.70 -3.46 6.93
N GLY A 46 24.24 -2.90 8.02
CA GLY A 46 23.66 -1.76 8.74
C GLY A 46 23.59 -0.48 7.91
N ASP A 47 24.36 -0.38 6.83
CA ASP A 47 24.49 0.81 5.98
C ASP A 47 23.82 0.66 4.62
N ARG A 48 23.23 -0.50 4.31
CA ARG A 48 22.59 -0.74 3.00
C ARG A 48 21.33 0.12 2.84
N ILE A 49 21.15 0.65 1.64
CA ILE A 49 19.97 1.42 1.22
C ILE A 49 19.50 0.99 -0.17
N LEU A 50 18.18 1.01 -0.37
CA LEU A 50 17.55 1.06 -1.69
C LEU A 50 16.77 2.36 -1.82
N ILE A 51 16.83 2.96 -2.99
CA ILE A 51 16.15 4.20 -3.37
C ILE A 51 14.90 3.85 -4.16
N MET A 52 13.74 4.27 -3.67
CA MET A 52 12.44 3.98 -4.26
C MET A 52 12.05 5.09 -5.24
N GLY A 53 12.24 4.81 -6.53
CA GLY A 53 12.02 5.73 -7.64
C GLY A 53 13.24 6.61 -7.95
N GLU A 54 13.32 7.02 -9.21
CA GLU A 54 14.32 7.98 -9.70
C GLU A 54 14.07 9.39 -9.13
N ASP A 55 15.13 10.18 -9.03
CA ASP A 55 15.04 11.60 -8.66
C ASP A 55 15.28 12.48 -9.89
N ILE A 56 14.81 13.72 -9.81
CA ILE A 56 14.91 14.68 -10.91
C ILE A 56 16.38 15.10 -11.16
N ASP A 57 16.62 15.69 -12.33
CA ASP A 57 17.91 16.28 -12.71
C ASP A 57 19.11 15.31 -12.66
N GLY A 58 18.86 14.01 -12.86
CA GLY A 58 19.90 12.98 -12.86
C GLY A 58 20.53 12.71 -11.49
N LYS A 59 19.90 13.12 -10.40
CA LYS A 59 20.41 12.95 -9.02
C LYS A 59 20.63 11.49 -8.59
N THR A 60 20.05 10.55 -9.34
CA THR A 60 20.16 9.10 -9.12
C THR A 60 21.00 8.39 -10.18
N ASP A 61 21.47 9.08 -11.22
CA ASP A 61 22.10 8.46 -12.40
C ASP A 61 23.44 7.77 -12.06
N ASP A 62 24.11 8.24 -11.01
CA ASP A 62 25.38 7.69 -10.54
C ASP A 62 25.22 6.54 -9.52
N ILE A 63 23.98 6.19 -9.16
CA ILE A 63 23.66 5.19 -8.14
C ILE A 63 22.56 4.21 -8.58
N LEU A 64 22.38 4.00 -9.88
CA LEU A 64 21.30 3.15 -10.44
C LEU A 64 21.27 1.73 -9.84
N ASP A 65 22.42 1.18 -9.45
CA ASP A 65 22.56 -0.13 -8.78
C ASP A 65 21.78 -0.27 -7.46
N ILE A 66 21.37 0.84 -6.84
CA ILE A 66 20.55 0.86 -5.62
C ILE A 66 19.21 1.58 -5.84
N VAL A 67 18.86 1.93 -7.08
CA VAL A 67 17.60 2.58 -7.42
C VAL A 67 16.64 1.53 -7.97
N ILE A 68 15.49 1.40 -7.31
CA ILE A 68 14.38 0.59 -7.79
C ILE A 68 13.48 1.53 -8.57
N LYS A 69 13.39 1.34 -9.89
CA LYS A 69 12.55 2.18 -10.72
C LYS A 69 11.09 1.81 -10.56
N ARG A 70 10.21 2.73 -10.96
CA ARG A 70 8.77 2.44 -11.01
C ARG A 70 8.56 1.18 -11.86
N ASP A 71 7.64 0.34 -11.43
CA ASP A 71 7.22 -0.91 -12.07
C ASP A 71 8.22 -2.08 -11.93
N GLU A 72 9.42 -1.84 -11.38
CA GLU A 72 10.43 -2.87 -11.09
C GLU A 72 10.13 -3.63 -9.79
N THR A 73 10.92 -4.69 -9.57
CA THR A 73 10.79 -5.59 -8.43
C THR A 73 11.99 -5.52 -7.48
N ILE A 74 11.70 -5.80 -6.22
CA ILE A 74 12.64 -5.98 -5.14
C ILE A 74 12.55 -7.45 -4.74
N ASP A 75 13.54 -8.23 -5.14
CA ASP A 75 13.57 -9.68 -4.94
C ASP A 75 14.57 -10.12 -3.86
N ALA A 76 15.28 -9.16 -3.26
CA ALA A 76 16.30 -9.40 -2.25
C ALA A 76 16.00 -8.68 -0.93
N CYS A 77 16.05 -9.41 0.19
CA CYS A 77 16.12 -8.81 1.52
C CYS A 77 17.57 -8.79 1.97
N ASN A 78 18.08 -7.63 2.37
CA ASN A 78 19.48 -7.49 2.78
C ASN A 78 20.48 -8.04 1.74
N ARG A 79 20.16 -7.89 0.44
CA ARG A 79 20.90 -8.44 -0.73
C ARG A 79 20.94 -9.97 -0.82
N VAL A 80 20.07 -10.67 -0.09
CA VAL A 80 19.89 -12.12 -0.22
C VAL A 80 18.59 -12.39 -0.96
N GLU A 81 18.72 -13.08 -2.09
CA GLU A 81 17.60 -13.59 -2.89
C GLU A 81 17.32 -15.04 -2.49
N ASP A 82 16.37 -15.25 -1.59
CA ASP A 82 15.98 -16.59 -1.11
C ASP A 82 14.59 -17.02 -1.61
N GLY A 83 13.95 -16.19 -2.44
CA GLY A 83 12.60 -16.39 -2.97
C GLY A 83 11.50 -16.36 -1.90
N SER A 84 11.77 -15.77 -0.72
CA SER A 84 10.76 -15.60 0.33
C SER A 84 9.72 -14.54 -0.01
N PHE A 85 10.10 -13.51 -0.76
CA PHE A 85 9.20 -12.47 -1.24
C PHE A 85 9.64 -11.86 -2.57
N GLN A 86 8.71 -11.13 -3.20
CA GLN A 86 8.96 -10.14 -4.24
C GLN A 86 8.13 -8.90 -3.94
N GLY A 87 8.73 -7.72 -3.86
CA GLY A 87 8.03 -6.43 -3.77
C GLY A 87 7.99 -5.74 -5.14
N ARG A 88 6.80 -5.41 -5.67
CA ARG A 88 6.69 -4.60 -6.89
C ARG A 88 6.44 -3.14 -6.53
N LEU A 89 7.30 -2.24 -7.00
CA LEU A 89 7.17 -0.81 -6.76
C LEU A 89 6.20 -0.20 -7.78
N LEU A 90 5.08 0.36 -7.32
CA LEU A 90 4.07 1.01 -8.18
C LEU A 90 4.19 2.54 -8.16
N ALA A 91 4.57 3.11 -7.03
CA ALA A 91 4.77 4.55 -6.84
C ALA A 91 6.00 4.79 -5.95
N PRO A 92 6.65 5.97 -6.04
CA PRO A 92 6.11 7.25 -6.47
C PRO A 92 5.95 7.41 -7.99
N LEU A 93 4.98 8.23 -8.40
CA LEU A 93 4.83 8.64 -9.81
C LEU A 93 5.73 9.84 -10.13
N PRO A 94 6.49 9.81 -11.24
CA PRO A 94 7.15 11.00 -11.75
C PRO A 94 6.11 11.99 -12.30
N PRO A 95 6.36 13.31 -12.20
CA PRO A 95 5.54 14.30 -12.89
C PRO A 95 5.63 14.09 -14.42
N ILE A 96 4.54 14.34 -15.13
CA ILE A 96 4.50 14.35 -16.61
C ILE A 96 4.91 15.73 -17.14
N ASP A 97 4.54 16.78 -16.43
CA ASP A 97 4.81 18.18 -16.72
C ASP A 97 4.83 19.01 -15.42
N ASP A 98 5.06 20.32 -15.53
CA ASP A 98 5.18 21.22 -14.39
C ASP A 98 3.85 21.36 -13.62
N ASP A 99 2.71 21.35 -14.32
CA ASP A 99 1.37 21.45 -13.73
C ASP A 99 1.01 20.17 -12.95
N ASP A 100 1.37 19.00 -13.48
CA ASP A 100 1.29 17.71 -12.79
C ASP A 100 2.25 17.66 -11.61
N GLU A 101 3.43 18.29 -11.70
CA GLU A 101 4.32 18.41 -10.55
C GLU A 101 3.66 19.20 -9.40
N GLU A 102 3.00 20.33 -9.69
CA GLU A 102 2.24 21.09 -8.68
C GLU A 102 1.11 20.25 -8.05
N THR A 103 0.40 19.46 -8.86
CA THR A 103 -0.65 18.55 -8.36
C THR A 103 -0.08 17.43 -7.47
N LEU A 104 1.04 16.82 -7.89
CA LEU A 104 1.72 15.75 -7.17
C LEU A 104 2.44 16.25 -5.91
N ARG A 105 2.88 17.52 -5.90
CA ARG A 105 3.53 18.20 -4.78
C ARG A 105 2.66 18.21 -3.54
N HIS A 106 1.37 18.51 -3.68
CA HIS A 106 0.46 18.60 -2.54
C HIS A 106 -0.04 17.25 -2.02
N ASN A 107 -0.09 16.21 -2.86
CA ASN A 107 -0.93 15.06 -2.51
C ASN A 107 -0.22 13.69 -2.46
N GLN A 108 1.02 13.50 -2.94
CA GLN A 108 1.33 12.16 -3.50
C GLN A 108 2.76 11.62 -3.43
N SER A 109 3.47 11.71 -2.30
CA SER A 109 4.84 11.15 -2.18
C SER A 109 4.92 9.69 -1.73
N SER A 110 3.78 9.02 -1.55
CA SER A 110 3.71 7.66 -1.03
C SER A 110 4.45 6.66 -1.91
N VAL A 111 5.19 5.77 -1.23
CA VAL A 111 5.75 4.57 -1.82
C VAL A 111 4.67 3.50 -1.79
N ILE A 112 4.23 3.04 -2.97
CA ILE A 112 3.22 1.98 -3.09
C ILE A 112 3.92 0.71 -3.52
N ILE A 113 3.78 -0.35 -2.72
CA ILE A 113 4.41 -1.64 -3.00
C ILE A 113 3.38 -2.76 -2.87
N ARG A 114 3.38 -3.64 -3.87
CA ARG A 114 2.69 -4.93 -3.79
C ARG A 114 3.71 -6.03 -3.54
N PHE A 115 3.69 -6.57 -2.32
CA PHE A 115 4.47 -7.75 -1.95
C PHE A 115 3.77 -9.03 -2.42
N SER A 116 4.55 -10.01 -2.85
CA SER A 116 4.17 -11.40 -3.06
C SER A 116 5.02 -12.23 -2.09
N LEU A 117 4.37 -12.99 -1.21
CA LEU A 117 5.01 -13.71 -0.11
C LEU A 117 4.89 -15.22 -0.30
N ARG A 118 5.98 -15.94 -0.03
CA ARG A 118 6.00 -17.40 0.01
C ARG A 118 5.34 -17.90 1.30
N GLY A 119 4.52 -18.95 1.19
CA GLY A 119 3.86 -19.58 2.32
C GLY A 119 3.89 -21.10 2.23
N GLY A 120 4.41 -21.76 3.28
CA GLY A 120 4.54 -23.22 3.31
C GLY A 120 5.26 -23.80 2.10
N GLY A 121 6.31 -23.13 1.62
CA GLY A 121 7.12 -23.54 0.46
C GLY A 121 6.54 -23.15 -0.91
N ILE A 122 5.37 -22.53 -0.98
CA ILE A 122 4.71 -22.15 -2.24
C ILE A 122 4.87 -20.64 -2.46
N SER A 123 5.42 -20.24 -3.61
CA SER A 123 5.55 -18.83 -4.00
C SER A 123 4.18 -18.17 -4.24
N ASP A 124 4.12 -16.85 -4.09
CA ASP A 124 2.91 -16.03 -4.34
C ASP A 124 1.66 -16.50 -3.56
N ARG A 125 1.87 -17.02 -2.35
CA ARG A 125 0.82 -17.55 -1.50
C ARG A 125 0.00 -16.47 -0.80
N CYS A 126 0.58 -15.28 -0.64
CA CYS A 126 -0.10 -14.09 -0.15
C CYS A 126 0.45 -12.86 -0.89
N ARG A 127 -0.44 -12.08 -1.49
CA ARG A 127 -0.12 -10.73 -1.95
C ARG A 127 -0.56 -9.71 -0.91
N PHE A 128 0.38 -8.87 -0.48
CA PHE A 128 0.12 -7.76 0.44
C PHE A 128 0.32 -6.42 -0.30
N LEU A 129 -0.73 -5.60 -0.35
CA LEU A 129 -0.69 -4.27 -0.96
C LEU A 129 -0.69 -3.20 0.14
N THR A 130 0.29 -2.31 0.12
CA THR A 130 0.32 -1.11 0.97
C THR A 130 0.46 0.14 0.10
N GLY A 131 -0.36 1.14 0.42
CA GLY A 131 -0.51 2.37 -0.34
C GLY A 131 0.17 3.59 0.28
N GLY A 132 0.64 3.49 1.53
CA GLY A 132 0.88 4.66 2.37
C GLY A 132 -0.33 5.60 2.36
N ASP A 133 -0.07 6.91 2.27
CA ASP A 133 -1.13 7.94 2.27
C ASP A 133 -1.56 8.36 0.85
N ALA A 134 -1.42 7.46 -0.13
CA ALA A 134 -1.77 7.77 -1.51
C ALA A 134 -3.26 8.10 -1.67
N GLU A 135 -3.55 9.31 -2.16
CA GLU A 135 -4.90 9.78 -2.45
C GLU A 135 -5.41 9.35 -3.84
N VAL A 136 -6.69 9.64 -4.10
CA VAL A 136 -7.47 9.24 -5.27
C VAL A 136 -6.77 9.47 -6.60
N ALA A 137 -6.05 10.58 -6.78
CA ALA A 137 -5.38 10.87 -8.05
C ALA A 137 -4.21 9.90 -8.34
N ILE A 138 -3.51 9.37 -7.31
CA ILE A 138 -2.51 8.31 -7.53
C ILE A 138 -3.19 7.04 -7.97
N TRP A 139 -4.23 6.59 -7.28
CA TRP A 139 -4.90 5.33 -7.60
C TRP A 139 -5.56 5.38 -8.98
N ASN A 140 -6.24 6.47 -9.31
CA ASN A 140 -6.82 6.71 -10.63
C ASN A 140 -5.73 6.62 -11.72
N ARG A 141 -4.63 7.36 -11.55
CA ARG A 141 -3.55 7.39 -12.55
C ARG A 141 -2.84 6.05 -12.67
N LEU A 142 -2.55 5.39 -11.56
CA LEU A 142 -1.95 4.06 -11.54
C LEU A 142 -2.82 3.04 -12.27
N TRP A 143 -4.13 3.07 -12.05
CA TRP A 143 -5.05 2.21 -12.76
C TRP A 143 -5.05 2.49 -14.26
N ASN A 144 -5.15 3.76 -14.65
CA ASN A 144 -5.13 4.15 -16.06
C ASN A 144 -3.84 3.76 -16.79
N LEU A 145 -2.70 3.79 -16.11
CA LEU A 145 -1.41 3.34 -16.67
C LEU A 145 -1.33 1.82 -16.87
N HIS A 146 -2.08 1.02 -16.10
CA HIS A 146 -1.83 -0.42 -15.99
C HIS A 146 -3.03 -1.32 -16.33
N LYS A 147 -4.26 -0.80 -16.33
CA LYS A 147 -5.49 -1.61 -16.41
C LYS A 147 -5.59 -2.51 -17.64
N ALA A 148 -4.99 -2.10 -18.76
CA ALA A 148 -5.06 -2.84 -20.01
C ALA A 148 -4.25 -4.16 -19.99
N GLU A 149 -3.07 -4.16 -19.38
CA GLU A 149 -2.10 -5.28 -19.49
C GLU A 149 -1.62 -5.81 -18.14
N ARG A 150 -1.75 -5.01 -17.09
CA ARG A 150 -1.04 -5.18 -15.81
C ARG A 150 -1.97 -5.01 -14.61
N ALA A 151 -3.28 -5.19 -14.79
CA ALA A 151 -4.25 -5.18 -13.70
C ALA A 151 -3.87 -6.16 -12.57
N ASP A 152 -3.26 -7.30 -12.90
CA ASP A 152 -2.77 -8.28 -11.92
C ASP A 152 -1.78 -7.69 -10.90
N TRP A 153 -1.07 -6.61 -11.23
CA TRP A 153 -0.10 -5.97 -10.34
C TRP A 153 -0.73 -5.38 -9.08
N PHE A 154 -2.01 -5.04 -9.14
CA PHE A 154 -2.79 -4.50 -8.03
C PHE A 154 -3.48 -5.61 -7.22
N THR A 155 -3.40 -6.87 -7.64
CA THR A 155 -4.13 -7.93 -6.93
C THR A 155 -3.53 -8.21 -5.56
N TYR A 156 -4.40 -8.45 -4.58
CA TYR A 156 -4.01 -8.69 -3.20
C TYR A 156 -4.87 -9.74 -2.50
N ASP A 157 -4.25 -10.41 -1.52
CA ASP A 157 -4.93 -11.21 -0.51
C ASP A 157 -5.08 -10.41 0.81
N ILE A 158 -4.19 -9.46 1.08
CA ILE A 158 -4.31 -8.49 2.18
C ILE A 158 -4.01 -7.09 1.63
N MET A 159 -4.83 -6.10 1.95
CA MET A 159 -4.53 -4.70 1.68
C MET A 159 -4.57 -3.89 2.98
N GLU A 160 -3.55 -3.07 3.18
CA GLU A 160 -3.63 -1.95 4.13
C GLU A 160 -4.36 -0.79 3.43
N THR A 161 -5.46 -0.31 4.02
CA THR A 161 -6.22 0.80 3.42
C THR A 161 -5.31 2.01 3.25
N PRO A 162 -5.24 2.62 2.06
CA PRO A 162 -4.50 3.85 1.87
C PRO A 162 -4.99 4.96 2.81
N HIS A 163 -4.05 5.74 3.32
CA HIS A 163 -4.28 6.91 4.16
C HIS A 163 -5.25 6.62 5.33
N HIS A 164 -4.99 5.55 6.08
CA HIS A 164 -5.78 5.19 7.26
C HIS A 164 -7.29 5.06 7.00
N CYS A 165 -7.70 4.55 5.84
CA CYS A 165 -9.12 4.48 5.43
C CYS A 165 -9.75 5.87 5.19
N SER A 166 -8.96 6.79 4.63
CA SER A 166 -9.43 8.12 4.21
C SER A 166 -10.43 8.02 3.05
N TRP A 167 -11.47 8.84 3.08
CA TRP A 167 -12.33 9.05 1.90
C TRP A 167 -11.56 9.61 0.69
N ARG A 168 -10.47 10.36 0.95
CA ARG A 168 -9.65 10.96 -0.11
C ARG A 168 -8.83 9.94 -0.89
N SER A 169 -8.75 8.68 -0.44
CA SER A 169 -8.18 7.58 -1.23
C SER A 169 -9.10 7.12 -2.37
N LEU A 170 -10.41 7.36 -2.25
CA LEU A 170 -11.45 6.86 -3.16
C LEU A 170 -12.16 7.96 -3.96
N SER A 171 -12.05 9.23 -3.58
CA SER A 171 -12.84 10.30 -4.18
C SER A 171 -12.14 11.65 -4.20
N PHE A 172 -12.39 12.39 -5.29
CA PHE A 172 -12.07 13.82 -5.41
C PHE A 172 -13.10 14.69 -4.67
N ASP A 173 -14.32 14.20 -4.49
CA ASP A 173 -15.39 14.91 -3.80
C ASP A 173 -15.11 14.97 -2.29
N ARG A 174 -15.40 16.13 -1.70
CA ARG A 174 -15.20 16.37 -0.27
C ARG A 174 -16.49 16.08 0.49
N TRP A 175 -16.42 15.15 1.45
CA TRP A 175 -17.55 14.84 2.33
C TRP A 175 -18.09 16.07 3.04
N SER A 176 -17.21 16.95 3.54
CA SER A 176 -17.58 18.19 4.23
C SER A 176 -18.43 19.15 3.38
N GLU A 177 -18.41 19.01 2.05
CA GLU A 177 -19.13 19.89 1.13
C GLU A 177 -20.40 19.22 0.57
N MET A 178 -20.36 17.90 0.36
CA MET A 178 -21.39 17.17 -0.40
C MET A 178 -22.15 16.12 0.41
N GLY A 179 -21.67 15.73 1.59
CA GLY A 179 -22.23 14.63 2.39
C GLY A 179 -22.38 13.36 1.55
N GLU A 180 -23.53 12.68 1.65
CA GLU A 180 -23.80 11.45 0.88
C GLU A 180 -23.86 11.64 -0.65
N ALA A 181 -23.88 12.88 -1.16
CA ALA A 181 -23.83 13.11 -2.59
C ALA A 181 -22.43 12.92 -3.21
N VAL A 182 -21.39 12.70 -2.38
CA VAL A 182 -20.04 12.37 -2.84
C VAL A 182 -20.04 11.13 -3.72
N LYS A 183 -19.19 11.15 -4.75
CA LYS A 183 -19.03 10.03 -5.68
C LYS A 183 -17.68 9.39 -5.54
N VAL A 184 -17.66 8.07 -5.62
CA VAL A 184 -16.41 7.32 -5.73
C VAL A 184 -15.83 7.53 -7.12
N ASP A 185 -14.52 7.73 -7.21
CA ASP A 185 -13.80 7.70 -8.49
C ASP A 185 -13.71 6.25 -8.99
N PRO A 186 -14.26 5.93 -10.18
CA PRO A 186 -14.37 4.55 -10.64
C PRO A 186 -13.02 3.90 -10.93
N ASP A 187 -12.03 4.65 -11.40
CA ASP A 187 -10.70 4.12 -11.72
C ASP A 187 -9.89 3.88 -10.43
N ALA A 188 -9.93 4.79 -9.45
CA ALA A 188 -9.31 4.59 -8.15
C ALA A 188 -9.91 3.39 -7.40
N ARG A 189 -11.25 3.27 -7.40
CA ARG A 189 -11.93 2.11 -6.84
C ARG A 189 -11.56 0.83 -7.57
N SER A 190 -11.42 0.87 -8.90
CA SER A 190 -11.00 -0.30 -9.69
C SER A 190 -9.58 -0.74 -9.30
N ALA A 191 -8.65 0.20 -9.11
CA ALA A 191 -7.30 -0.08 -8.60
C ALA A 191 -7.33 -0.82 -7.26
N LEU A 192 -8.15 -0.33 -6.33
CA LEU A 192 -8.24 -0.82 -4.94
C LEU A 192 -9.13 -2.06 -4.77
N SER A 193 -9.87 -2.47 -5.81
CA SER A 193 -10.80 -3.61 -5.76
C SER A 193 -10.30 -4.87 -6.47
N GLN A 194 -8.99 -4.96 -6.73
CA GLN A 194 -8.37 -6.15 -7.32
C GLN A 194 -8.21 -7.28 -6.29
N THR A 195 -9.30 -7.68 -5.65
CA THR A 195 -9.27 -8.71 -4.59
C THR A 195 -8.98 -10.10 -5.18
N ARG A 196 -8.15 -10.86 -4.46
CA ARG A 196 -8.13 -12.32 -4.58
C ARG A 196 -9.22 -12.93 -3.69
N LYS A 197 -9.58 -14.18 -3.96
CA LYS A 197 -10.64 -14.86 -3.20
C LYS A 197 -10.30 -14.88 -1.71
N GLY A 198 -11.22 -14.37 -0.89
CA GLY A 198 -11.05 -14.32 0.56
C GLY A 198 -10.12 -13.20 1.03
N ALA A 199 -9.88 -12.18 0.20
CA ALA A 199 -9.05 -11.04 0.55
C ALA A 199 -9.51 -10.36 1.84
N ILE A 200 -8.57 -9.76 2.55
CA ILE A 200 -8.74 -9.07 3.82
C ILE A 200 -8.31 -7.63 3.65
N ILE A 201 -9.05 -6.70 4.24
CA ILE A 201 -8.67 -5.28 4.26
C ILE A 201 -8.44 -4.85 5.72
N VAL A 202 -7.33 -4.18 5.96
CA VAL A 202 -6.93 -3.71 7.28
C VAL A 202 -6.76 -2.19 7.25
N ALA A 203 -7.53 -1.50 8.07
CA ALA A 203 -7.36 -0.09 8.36
C ALA A 203 -6.49 0.09 9.61
N SER A 204 -5.27 0.58 9.41
CA SER A 204 -4.38 0.97 10.49
C SER A 204 -4.78 2.35 11.01
N CYS A 205 -5.74 2.43 11.92
CA CYS A 205 -6.33 3.69 12.35
C CYS A 205 -7.01 3.60 13.72
N LYS A 206 -7.40 4.76 14.26
CA LYS A 206 -8.37 4.88 15.37
C LYS A 206 -9.72 4.26 14.98
N PRO A 207 -10.64 3.98 15.94
CA PRO A 207 -11.95 3.43 15.63
C PRO A 207 -12.71 4.27 14.60
N ILE A 208 -13.39 3.58 13.68
CA ILE A 208 -14.09 4.21 12.55
C ILE A 208 -15.54 4.43 12.96
N LYS A 209 -15.90 5.69 13.15
CA LYS A 209 -17.22 6.12 13.64
C LYS A 209 -18.04 6.72 12.51
N ALA A 210 -19.35 6.63 12.61
CA ALA A 210 -20.29 7.31 11.71
C ALA A 210 -20.37 8.81 12.05
N ASP A 211 -19.26 9.52 11.87
CA ASP A 211 -19.10 10.96 12.00
C ASP A 211 -18.33 11.51 10.78
N ASP A 212 -18.04 12.82 10.79
CA ASP A 212 -17.37 13.52 9.69
C ASP A 212 -15.83 13.44 9.77
N ASP A 213 -15.26 12.64 10.68
CA ASP A 213 -13.81 12.50 10.79
C ASP A 213 -13.21 11.94 9.48
N ASN A 214 -12.07 12.49 9.06
CA ASN A 214 -11.32 11.99 7.92
C ASN A 214 -9.83 12.36 8.04
N PRO A 215 -8.91 11.38 8.12
CA PRO A 215 -9.11 9.94 8.23
C PRO A 215 -9.26 9.42 9.68
N PRO A 216 -9.74 8.18 9.90
CA PRO A 216 -10.49 7.35 8.94
C PRO A 216 -11.88 7.95 8.67
N HIS A 217 -12.53 7.56 7.58
CA HIS A 217 -13.91 7.97 7.30
C HIS A 217 -14.84 6.77 7.11
N GLU A 218 -16.02 6.80 7.70
CA GLU A 218 -16.94 5.66 7.69
C GLU A 218 -17.52 5.38 6.29
N ARG A 219 -17.82 6.42 5.49
CA ARG A 219 -18.18 6.24 4.06
C ARG A 219 -17.13 5.44 3.26
N ALA A 220 -15.84 5.61 3.57
CA ALA A 220 -14.76 4.85 2.93
C ALA A 220 -14.75 3.39 3.41
N LYS A 221 -14.99 3.15 4.71
CA LYS A 221 -15.18 1.80 5.26
C LYS A 221 -16.31 1.07 4.55
N ARG A 222 -17.45 1.73 4.29
CA ARG A 222 -18.57 1.12 3.53
C ARG A 222 -18.11 0.64 2.15
N GLU A 223 -17.34 1.45 1.41
CA GLU A 223 -16.78 1.04 0.11
C GLU A 223 -15.82 -0.13 0.23
N TYR A 224 -14.93 -0.14 1.22
CA TYR A 224 -14.01 -1.25 1.42
C TYR A 224 -14.73 -2.54 1.80
N VAL A 225 -15.82 -2.47 2.58
CA VAL A 225 -16.67 -3.63 2.88
C VAL A 225 -17.40 -4.13 1.64
N ASP A 226 -17.92 -3.23 0.79
CA ASP A 226 -18.54 -3.58 -0.50
C ASP A 226 -17.53 -4.22 -1.47
N ILE A 227 -16.28 -3.76 -1.51
CA ILE A 227 -15.17 -4.41 -2.23
C ILE A 227 -14.94 -5.85 -1.74
N LEU A 228 -15.26 -6.14 -0.48
CA LEU A 228 -15.22 -7.46 0.13
C LEU A 228 -16.57 -8.21 -0.01
N ASP A 229 -17.37 -7.94 -1.04
CA ASP A 229 -18.67 -8.58 -1.26
C ASP A 229 -19.61 -8.48 -0.03
N ASP A 230 -19.59 -7.33 0.64
CA ASP A 230 -20.32 -7.06 1.89
C ASP A 230 -19.93 -7.92 3.10
N ASP A 231 -18.80 -8.64 3.03
CA ASP A 231 -18.28 -9.46 4.13
C ASP A 231 -17.46 -8.62 5.13
N ALA A 232 -18.17 -7.97 6.04
CA ALA A 232 -17.57 -7.13 7.08
C ALA A 232 -16.61 -7.88 8.02
N ASP A 233 -16.71 -9.23 8.14
CA ASP A 233 -15.81 -10.03 8.98
C ASP A 233 -14.38 -10.10 8.42
N ARG A 234 -14.18 -9.69 7.15
CA ARG A 234 -12.89 -9.57 6.48
C ARG A 234 -12.30 -8.15 6.50
N PHE A 235 -12.98 -7.18 7.11
CA PHE A 235 -12.46 -5.84 7.34
C PHE A 235 -12.02 -5.67 8.80
N PHE A 236 -10.80 -5.18 9.03
CA PHE A 236 -10.27 -4.96 10.38
C PHE A 236 -9.82 -3.53 10.58
N CYS A 237 -10.26 -2.89 11.67
CA CYS A 237 -9.60 -1.70 12.22
C CYS A 237 -8.63 -2.15 13.32
N THR A 238 -7.36 -1.73 13.26
CA THR A 238 -6.33 -2.19 14.19
C THR A 238 -6.61 -1.78 15.64
N ASP A 239 -7.09 -0.56 15.87
CA ASP A 239 -7.35 -0.07 17.23
C ASP A 239 -8.65 -0.66 17.81
N GLU A 240 -9.68 -0.89 17.00
CA GLU A 240 -10.87 -1.66 17.41
C GLU A 240 -10.49 -3.10 17.79
N TYR A 241 -9.66 -3.75 16.97
CA TYR A 241 -9.18 -5.11 17.25
C TYR A 241 -8.34 -5.16 18.53
N TRP A 242 -7.41 -4.22 18.71
CA TRP A 242 -6.62 -4.12 19.93
C TRP A 242 -7.49 -3.88 21.15
N ASN A 243 -8.51 -3.02 21.04
CA ASN A 243 -9.41 -2.71 22.14
C ASN A 243 -10.22 -3.92 22.62
N ASP A 244 -10.59 -4.82 21.71
CA ASP A 244 -11.27 -6.08 22.02
C ASP A 244 -10.29 -7.20 22.44
N LYS A 245 -9.27 -7.49 21.63
CA LYS A 245 -8.42 -8.69 21.78
C LYS A 245 -7.15 -8.47 22.60
N LYS A 246 -6.70 -7.22 22.77
CA LYS A 246 -5.46 -6.85 23.49
C LYS A 246 -4.20 -7.56 22.96
N VAL A 247 -4.20 -7.90 21.68
CA VAL A 247 -3.08 -8.51 20.95
C VAL A 247 -2.98 -7.90 19.57
N ALA A 248 -1.79 -7.94 18.97
CA ALA A 248 -1.60 -7.52 17.59
C ALA A 248 -2.44 -8.39 16.63
N LEU A 249 -3.01 -7.77 15.60
CA LEU A 249 -3.66 -8.49 14.52
C LEU A 249 -2.58 -9.21 13.70
N GLU A 250 -2.54 -10.55 13.81
CA GLU A 250 -1.50 -11.37 13.19
C GLU A 250 -2.09 -12.32 12.15
N PHE A 251 -1.46 -12.36 10.98
CA PHE A 251 -1.77 -13.30 9.90
C PHE A 251 -0.57 -14.21 9.63
N GLU A 252 -0.84 -15.50 9.49
CA GLU A 252 0.15 -16.51 9.12
C GLU A 252 -0.08 -16.97 7.68
N VAL A 253 0.95 -16.89 6.84
CA VAL A 253 0.90 -17.35 5.44
C VAL A 253 1.32 -18.82 5.37
N LYS A 254 0.35 -19.72 5.22
CA LYS A 254 0.54 -21.17 5.15
C LYS A 254 0.41 -21.68 3.71
N SER A 255 0.85 -22.91 3.46
CA SER A 255 0.68 -23.58 2.16
C SER A 255 -0.78 -23.69 1.72
N ASN A 256 -1.73 -23.71 2.66
CA ASN A 256 -3.17 -23.76 2.38
C ASN A 256 -3.83 -22.38 2.35
N GLY A 257 -3.11 -21.28 2.57
CA GLY A 257 -3.64 -19.91 2.50
C GLY A 257 -3.28 -19.08 3.73
N ILE A 258 -3.99 -17.97 3.90
CA ILE A 258 -3.78 -17.02 4.99
C ILE A 258 -4.66 -17.39 6.17
N VAL A 259 -4.08 -17.51 7.36
CA VAL A 259 -4.80 -17.80 8.59
C VAL A 259 -4.58 -16.67 9.57
N ARG A 260 -5.67 -16.02 10.03
CA ARG A 260 -5.60 -15.08 11.15
C ARG A 260 -5.31 -15.85 12.43
N LYS A 261 -4.23 -15.50 13.14
CA LYS A 261 -3.99 -16.05 14.48
C LYS A 261 -4.95 -15.36 15.45
N ILE A 262 -5.76 -16.17 16.13
CA ILE A 262 -6.55 -15.69 17.25
C ILE A 262 -5.62 -15.80 18.46
N GLY A 263 -5.29 -14.67 19.10
CA GLY A 263 -4.54 -14.69 20.35
C GLY A 263 -5.18 -15.66 21.33
N LYS A 264 -4.37 -16.35 22.15
CA LYS A 264 -4.87 -17.33 23.13
C LYS A 264 -5.80 -16.63 24.13
N ALA A 265 -7.09 -16.53 23.84
CA ALA A 265 -8.12 -16.63 24.86
C ALA A 265 -8.02 -18.06 25.39
N SER A 266 -8.07 -18.22 26.71
CA SER A 266 -8.15 -19.52 27.39
C SER A 266 -9.01 -20.49 26.58
N ALA A 267 -8.43 -21.65 26.26
CA ALA A 267 -8.98 -22.64 25.35
C ALA A 267 -10.47 -22.96 25.62
N LEU A 268 -11.34 -22.56 24.71
CA LEU A 268 -12.55 -23.29 24.39
C LEU A 268 -12.59 -23.42 22.87
N ALA A 269 -12.54 -24.67 22.42
CA ALA A 269 -12.45 -25.04 21.02
C ALA A 269 -13.59 -24.42 20.21
N ALA A 270 -13.23 -23.52 19.29
CA ALA A 270 -14.07 -23.16 18.16
C ALA A 270 -13.39 -23.69 16.90
N PRO A 271 -14.13 -24.29 15.94
CA PRO A 271 -13.53 -24.84 14.74
C PRO A 271 -12.86 -23.71 13.95
N ALA A 272 -11.65 -23.98 13.46
CA ALA A 272 -10.98 -23.11 12.51
C ALA A 272 -11.92 -22.93 11.30
N LEU A 273 -12.49 -21.74 11.14
CA LEU A 273 -13.11 -21.33 9.88
C LEU A 273 -11.98 -21.25 8.85
N GLY A 274 -11.72 -22.38 8.19
CA GLY A 274 -10.89 -22.45 7.02
C GLY A 274 -11.59 -21.68 5.91
N ILE A 275 -11.10 -20.50 5.59
CA ILE A 275 -11.46 -19.81 4.35
C ILE A 275 -10.94 -20.74 3.24
N SER A 276 -11.86 -21.50 2.63
CA SER A 276 -11.52 -22.55 1.68
C SER A 276 -10.71 -21.97 0.51
N ALA A 277 -9.48 -22.44 0.39
CA ALA A 277 -8.62 -22.22 -0.77
C ALA A 277 -9.29 -22.80 -2.02
N THR A 278 -9.53 -21.96 -3.01
CA THR A 278 -9.71 -22.38 -4.41
C THR A 278 -8.95 -21.40 -5.29
N ALA A 279 -8.45 -21.91 -6.41
CA ALA A 279 -7.54 -21.27 -7.37
C ALA A 279 -7.64 -19.74 -7.50
N SER A 280 -6.46 -19.12 -7.60
CA SER A 280 -6.24 -17.69 -7.79
C SER A 280 -6.68 -17.25 -9.19
N GLN A 281 -7.91 -16.78 -9.32
CA GLN A 281 -8.30 -15.89 -10.42
C GLN A 281 -8.78 -14.58 -9.82
N ALA A 282 -8.24 -13.48 -10.35
CA ALA A 282 -8.74 -12.14 -10.06
C ALA A 282 -10.22 -12.08 -10.45
N ARG A 283 -11.04 -11.46 -9.59
CA ARG A 283 -12.46 -11.29 -9.89
C ARG A 283 -12.65 -10.06 -10.79
N PRO A 284 -13.51 -10.15 -11.82
CA PRO A 284 -13.86 -8.98 -12.59
C PRO A 284 -14.73 -8.05 -11.73
N HIS A 285 -14.18 -6.90 -11.33
CA HIS A 285 -14.96 -5.79 -10.82
C HIS A 285 -14.87 -4.66 -11.84
N GLY A 286 -15.99 -4.33 -12.48
CA GLY A 286 -16.07 -3.27 -13.49
C GLY A 286 -16.90 -3.61 -14.71
N THR A 287 -18.21 -3.77 -14.55
CA THR A 287 -19.17 -3.43 -15.61
C THR A 287 -20.29 -2.63 -14.98
N GLY A 288 -20.34 -1.33 -15.32
CA GLY A 288 -21.46 -0.48 -14.95
C GLY A 288 -22.76 -1.10 -15.44
N HIS A 289 -23.75 -1.14 -14.54
CA HIS A 289 -25.13 -1.46 -14.88
C HIS A 289 -25.66 -0.38 -15.83
N GLY A 290 -25.55 -0.61 -17.14
CA GLY A 290 -26.43 -0.03 -18.14
C GLY A 290 -27.56 -1.01 -18.40
N GLY A 291 -28.79 -0.68 -17.98
CA GLY A 291 -29.91 -1.60 -18.09
C GLY A 291 -31.28 -0.99 -17.86
N LYS A 292 -31.73 -0.24 -18.88
CA LYS A 292 -33.11 0.17 -19.22
C LYS A 292 -33.85 1.14 -18.30
#